data_AF-A0A178X3F9-F1
#
_entry.id   AF-A0A178X3F9-F1
#
_cell.length_a   1.000
_cell.length_b   1.000
_cell.length_c   1.000
_cell.angle_alpha   90.00
_cell.angle_beta   90.00
_cell.angle_gamma   90.00
#
_symmetry.space_group_name_H-M   'P 1'
#
loop_
_entity.id
_entity.type
_entity.pdbx_description
1 polymer ?
#
loop_
_entity_poly.entity_id
_entity_poly.type
_entity_poly.pdbx_seq_one_letter_code
_entity_poly.pdbx_strand_id
1 'polypeptide(L)'
;MEQVVDREVTDIMLASGLFGVAGEERPEMFAGVRTVVTIGDVAPPAAVRRVLDVCPEAAVVNAYGPTEATVFATSDTIRSASEISSVVPIGGPLENVSVFVLDDRLSPVPVGVVGELYIAGVGVARGYVNQPGLTAERFVANRFSSSGDVLYRTGDLVRWGADGRLRYVGRADNQVKIRGFRIEQGEVEAAVARCPGVSQVAVIAREDRPGDKRLVAYTVGDVDPAEVRRFAGEVLPDYMVPAAVIALDTLPLTANGKVDRRALPAPEFGGSKLSRAPRDAREQILCELFAEVLDVGTVGIDDDFFELGGHSLLAIRLVSRIRSVLGAEVTVATLFGAPAVGELASRLDSVQPDSLAAMLPLRTVGERTPLFLVHPAGGLSWCYSRLLPHIPKGHPVYGLQSCRYFDGRSRPESLGEIAQDYLAQVREMQPNGPYLLAGWSLGGVVAQEMAVVLESLGEEVPVVILFDAPPAERGNVETANDLPEDVLSLIEQSIRGDAGGMPDDMSEDTVAKLSAMAGHCVRLLCSHESRKFGGKVVSIEAAGSQDAANRSRLWPAGLAQGGVETYLIDCMHEEMMNAEPVLSIGKIVSDVFSRYGSAR
;
A
#
# COMPACT_ATOMS: atom_id res chain seq x y z
N MET A 1 -11.21 -5.71 9.13
CA MET A 1 -11.27 -6.93 8.29
C MET A 1 -11.39 -8.15 9.17
N GLU A 2 -10.38 -8.48 9.98
CA GLU A 2 -10.45 -9.57 10.96
C GLU A 2 -11.74 -9.50 11.78
N GLN A 3 -12.05 -8.32 12.34
CA GLN A 3 -13.32 -8.14 13.06
C GLN A 3 -14.61 -8.35 12.27
N VAL A 4 -14.61 -8.24 10.94
CA VAL A 4 -15.84 -8.46 10.12
C VAL A 4 -16.03 -9.96 9.87
N VAL A 5 -14.93 -10.64 9.52
CA VAL A 5 -14.91 -12.08 9.24
C VAL A 5 -15.05 -12.88 10.54
N ASP A 6 -14.23 -12.57 11.55
CA ASP A 6 -14.20 -13.28 12.85
C ASP A 6 -15.50 -13.15 13.64
N ARG A 7 -16.27 -12.09 13.38
CA ARG A 7 -17.56 -11.83 14.04
C ARG A 7 -18.74 -12.22 13.16
N GLU A 8 -18.51 -12.79 11.98
CA GLU A 8 -19.55 -13.19 11.03
C GLU A 8 -20.58 -12.07 10.78
N VAL A 9 -20.10 -10.85 10.56
CA VAL A 9 -20.97 -9.68 10.40
C VAL A 9 -21.86 -9.85 9.16
N THR A 10 -23.17 -9.71 9.34
CA THR A 10 -24.16 -9.84 8.24
C THR A 10 -24.56 -8.50 7.63
N ASP A 11 -24.44 -7.41 8.38
CA ASP A 11 -24.88 -6.08 7.96
C ASP A 11 -23.86 -5.04 8.42
N ILE A 12 -23.42 -4.19 7.50
CA ILE A 12 -22.42 -3.16 7.78
C ILE A 12 -22.82 -1.83 7.14
N MET A 13 -22.54 -0.73 7.83
CA MET A 13 -22.71 0.62 7.31
C MET A 13 -21.35 1.33 7.28
N LEU A 14 -21.01 1.92 6.13
CA LEU A 14 -19.75 2.61 5.89
C LEU A 14 -20.01 3.98 5.25
N ALA A 15 -19.17 4.95 5.59
CA ALA A 15 -19.13 6.20 4.83
C ALA A 15 -18.69 5.91 3.38
N SER A 16 -19.24 6.59 2.39
CA SER A 16 -19.00 6.27 0.97
C SER A 16 -17.54 6.29 0.54
N GLY A 17 -16.72 7.18 1.14
CA GLY A 17 -15.27 7.18 0.92
C GLY A 17 -14.59 5.92 1.46
N LEU A 18 -14.93 5.51 2.69
CA LEU A 18 -14.38 4.29 3.30
C LEU A 18 -14.85 3.03 2.57
N PHE A 19 -16.12 2.99 2.16
CA PHE A 19 -16.65 1.94 1.31
C PHE A 19 -15.88 1.86 -0.02
N GLY A 20 -15.56 3.00 -0.63
CA GLY A 20 -14.75 3.08 -1.85
C GLY A 20 -13.43 2.35 -1.72
N VAL A 21 -12.64 2.72 -0.70
CA VAL A 21 -11.34 2.07 -0.46
C VAL A 21 -11.48 0.60 -0.09
N ALA A 22 -12.41 0.26 0.81
CA ALA A 22 -12.63 -1.12 1.21
C ALA A 22 -13.02 -2.02 0.02
N GLY A 23 -13.95 -1.55 -0.81
CA GLY A 23 -14.45 -2.27 -1.97
C GLY A 23 -13.43 -2.39 -3.12
N GLU A 24 -12.54 -1.41 -3.27
CA GLU A 24 -11.49 -1.47 -4.30
C GLU A 24 -10.29 -2.29 -3.88
N GLU A 25 -9.78 -2.07 -2.67
CA GLU A 25 -8.55 -2.70 -2.21
C GLU A 25 -8.79 -4.13 -1.69
N ARG A 26 -9.91 -4.34 -0.98
CA ARG A 26 -10.15 -5.56 -0.19
C ARG A 26 -11.63 -6.02 -0.25
N PRO A 27 -12.25 -6.19 -1.43
CA PRO A 27 -13.67 -6.52 -1.56
C PRO A 27 -14.07 -7.82 -0.84
N GLU A 28 -13.14 -8.76 -0.65
CA GLU A 28 -13.40 -10.02 0.05
C GLU A 28 -13.79 -9.84 1.53
N MET A 29 -13.55 -8.66 2.13
CA MET A 29 -14.02 -8.38 3.49
C MET A 29 -15.54 -8.36 3.61
N PHE A 30 -16.26 -8.27 2.49
CA PHE A 30 -17.71 -8.31 2.45
C PHE A 30 -18.25 -9.74 2.22
N ALA A 31 -17.39 -10.76 2.16
CA ALA A 31 -17.84 -12.14 2.06
C ALA A 31 -18.67 -12.53 3.30
N GLY A 32 -19.86 -13.07 3.08
CA GLY A 32 -20.82 -13.38 4.15
C GLY A 32 -21.67 -12.20 4.63
N VAL A 33 -21.32 -10.97 4.25
CA VAL A 33 -22.14 -9.78 4.52
C VAL A 33 -23.31 -9.76 3.53
N ARG A 34 -24.53 -9.67 4.05
CA ARG A 34 -25.78 -9.61 3.27
C ARG A 34 -26.10 -8.19 2.84
N THR A 35 -25.89 -7.22 3.73
CA THR A 35 -26.22 -5.81 3.46
C THR A 35 -25.02 -4.90 3.72
N VAL A 36 -24.62 -4.16 2.69
CA VAL A 36 -23.60 -3.11 2.79
C VAL A 36 -24.25 -1.76 2.54
N VAL A 37 -24.49 -1.00 3.59
CA VAL A 37 -25.03 0.36 3.49
C VAL A 37 -23.87 1.35 3.29
N THR A 38 -23.95 2.15 2.23
CA THR A 38 -23.01 3.26 1.97
C THR A 38 -23.75 4.58 2.02
N ILE A 39 -23.19 5.57 2.73
CA ILE A 39 -23.83 6.86 2.98
C ILE A 39 -22.80 7.98 3.17
N GLY A 40 -23.23 9.23 3.02
CA GLY A 40 -22.49 10.42 3.45
C GLY A 40 -21.72 11.10 2.33
N ASP A 41 -21.48 10.43 1.20
CA ASP A 41 -20.93 11.04 -0.02
C ASP A 41 -21.51 10.34 -1.26
N VAL A 42 -21.04 10.71 -2.46
CA VAL A 42 -21.37 9.99 -3.68
C VAL A 42 -20.73 8.60 -3.65
N ALA A 43 -21.55 7.55 -3.72
CA ALA A 43 -21.06 6.18 -3.79
C ALA A 43 -20.24 5.93 -5.08
N PRO A 44 -18.99 5.44 -4.98
CA PRO A 44 -18.15 5.20 -6.15
C PRO A 44 -18.68 4.01 -6.98
N PRO A 45 -19.08 4.19 -8.26
CA PRO A 45 -19.63 3.10 -9.07
C PRO A 45 -18.66 1.91 -9.22
N ALA A 46 -17.35 2.18 -9.31
CA ALA A 46 -16.32 1.16 -9.46
C ALA A 46 -16.24 0.25 -8.22
N ALA A 47 -16.23 0.82 -7.02
CA ALA A 47 -16.26 0.07 -5.77
C ALA A 47 -17.54 -0.76 -5.63
N VAL A 48 -18.72 -0.20 -5.95
CA VAL A 48 -19.98 -0.96 -5.92
C VAL A 48 -19.93 -2.17 -6.86
N ARG A 49 -19.46 -1.99 -8.11
CA ARG A 49 -19.31 -3.09 -9.07
C ARG A 49 -18.38 -4.17 -8.53
N ARG A 50 -17.18 -3.77 -8.06
CA ARG A 50 -16.17 -4.70 -7.58
C ARG A 50 -16.64 -5.50 -6.37
N VAL A 51 -17.36 -4.89 -5.43
CA VAL A 51 -17.95 -5.61 -4.29
C VAL A 51 -18.99 -6.62 -4.77
N LEU A 52 -19.88 -6.25 -5.68
CA LEU A 52 -20.91 -7.17 -6.19
C LEU A 52 -20.33 -8.29 -7.08
N ASP A 53 -19.25 -8.03 -7.80
CA ASP A 53 -18.56 -9.03 -8.62
C ASP A 53 -17.86 -10.09 -7.75
N VAL A 54 -17.25 -9.67 -6.64
CA VAL A 54 -16.52 -10.56 -5.70
C VAL A 54 -17.46 -11.22 -4.68
N CYS A 55 -18.51 -10.50 -4.26
CA CYS A 55 -19.48 -10.93 -3.26
C CYS A 55 -20.90 -10.83 -3.84
N PRO A 56 -21.31 -11.75 -4.73
CA PRO A 56 -22.59 -11.67 -5.46
C PRO A 56 -23.83 -11.83 -4.57
N GLU A 57 -23.66 -12.39 -3.37
CA GLU A 57 -24.72 -12.54 -2.38
C GLU A 57 -24.98 -11.25 -1.56
N ALA A 58 -24.08 -10.27 -1.65
CA ALA A 58 -24.22 -9.00 -0.96
C ALA A 58 -25.16 -8.07 -1.73
N ALA A 59 -25.96 -7.29 -0.98
CA ALA A 59 -26.70 -6.16 -1.52
C ALA A 59 -26.05 -4.86 -1.06
N VAL A 60 -25.70 -3.99 -2.01
CA VAL A 60 -25.18 -2.64 -1.69
C VAL A 60 -26.35 -1.67 -1.65
N VAL A 61 -26.59 -1.06 -0.49
CA VAL A 61 -27.62 -0.05 -0.28
C VAL A 61 -26.98 1.32 -0.30
N ASN A 62 -27.24 2.10 -1.35
CA ASN A 62 -26.81 3.50 -1.41
C ASN A 62 -27.87 4.36 -0.70
N ALA A 63 -27.56 4.78 0.52
CA ALA A 63 -28.45 5.59 1.35
C ALA A 63 -28.08 7.07 1.26
N TYR A 64 -29.11 7.93 1.29
CA TYR A 64 -28.94 9.37 1.26
C TYR A 64 -29.87 10.03 2.28
N GLY A 65 -29.30 10.91 3.09
CA GLY A 65 -30.06 11.99 3.69
C GLY A 65 -29.19 12.95 4.48
N PRO A 66 -29.70 14.17 4.71
CA PRO A 66 -29.12 15.13 5.62
C PRO A 66 -29.43 14.75 7.07
N THR A 67 -28.64 15.25 8.03
CA THR A 67 -28.86 15.08 9.47
C THR A 67 -30.25 15.55 9.90
N GLU A 68 -30.73 16.60 9.26
CA GLU A 68 -32.02 17.26 9.48
C GLU A 68 -33.21 16.43 9.00
N ALA A 69 -32.97 15.32 8.30
CA ALA A 69 -33.95 14.31 7.94
C ALA A 69 -33.72 12.96 8.65
N THR A 70 -32.90 12.95 9.72
CA THR A 70 -32.61 11.78 10.57
C THR A 70 -31.93 10.63 9.84
N VAL A 71 -30.60 10.71 9.73
CA VAL A 71 -29.71 9.70 9.12
C VAL A 71 -29.86 9.61 7.59
N PHE A 72 -30.93 9.00 7.08
CA PHE A 72 -31.22 8.96 5.65
C PHE A 72 -32.71 8.99 5.36
N ALA A 73 -33.07 9.63 4.24
CA ALA A 73 -34.43 9.85 3.77
C ALA A 73 -34.75 9.03 2.52
N THR A 74 -33.73 8.66 1.74
CA THR A 74 -33.87 7.84 0.54
C THR A 74 -32.83 6.72 0.52
N SER A 75 -33.13 5.65 -0.20
CA SER A 75 -32.16 4.58 -0.47
C SER A 75 -32.45 3.87 -1.78
N ASP A 76 -31.40 3.38 -2.44
CA ASP A 76 -31.49 2.40 -3.54
C ASP A 76 -30.78 1.12 -3.13
N THR A 77 -31.35 -0.05 -3.46
CA THR A 77 -30.70 -1.35 -3.23
C THR A 77 -30.21 -1.93 -4.55
N ILE A 78 -28.91 -2.17 -4.64
CA ILE A 78 -28.23 -2.63 -5.85
C ILE A 78 -27.75 -4.05 -5.60
N ARG A 79 -28.20 -4.98 -6.43
CA ARG A 79 -27.88 -6.41 -6.29
C ARG A 79 -27.01 -6.93 -7.43
N SER A 80 -26.98 -6.22 -8.56
CA SER A 80 -26.14 -6.58 -9.69
C SER A 80 -25.33 -5.39 -10.19
N ALA A 81 -24.08 -5.65 -10.55
CA ALA A 81 -23.21 -4.68 -11.22
C ALA A 81 -23.82 -4.10 -12.50
N SER A 82 -24.73 -4.86 -13.16
CA SER A 82 -25.43 -4.44 -14.37
C SER A 82 -26.46 -3.32 -14.14
N GLU A 83 -26.91 -3.12 -12.90
CA GLU A 83 -27.86 -2.06 -12.53
C GLU A 83 -27.19 -0.68 -12.42
N ILE A 84 -25.85 -0.65 -12.42
CA ILE A 84 -25.05 0.53 -12.10
C ILE A 84 -24.73 1.33 -13.37
N SER A 85 -25.32 2.52 -13.47
CA SER A 85 -24.97 3.53 -14.46
C SER A 85 -23.68 4.30 -14.10
N SER A 86 -23.39 5.43 -14.75
CA SER A 86 -22.27 6.31 -14.36
C SER A 86 -22.46 6.95 -12.98
N VAL A 87 -23.71 7.06 -12.50
CA VAL A 87 -24.04 7.57 -11.16
C VAL A 87 -24.86 6.51 -10.44
N VAL A 88 -24.45 6.18 -9.21
CA VAL A 88 -25.20 5.29 -8.32
C VAL A 88 -26.44 6.05 -7.83
N PRO A 89 -27.68 5.59 -8.13
CA PRO A 89 -28.88 6.30 -7.69
C PRO A 89 -28.97 6.36 -6.17
N ILE A 90 -29.58 7.43 -5.64
CA ILE A 90 -29.96 7.53 -4.22
C ILE A 90 -31.38 6.98 -3.97
N GLY A 91 -32.01 6.43 -5.02
CA GLY A 91 -33.21 5.61 -4.97
C GLY A 91 -34.49 6.39 -4.71
N GLY A 92 -35.35 5.84 -3.86
CA GLY A 92 -36.66 6.40 -3.51
C GLY A 92 -36.78 6.73 -2.02
N PRO A 93 -37.82 7.47 -1.61
CA PRO A 93 -38.07 7.79 -0.21
C PRO A 93 -38.33 6.54 0.62
N LEU A 94 -37.89 6.58 1.89
CA LEU A 94 -38.25 5.58 2.88
C LEU A 94 -39.74 5.67 3.26
N GLU A 95 -40.24 4.67 3.99
CA GLU A 95 -41.57 4.73 4.59
C GLU A 95 -41.73 5.97 5.47
N ASN A 96 -42.91 6.61 5.39
CA ASN A 96 -43.25 7.83 6.12
C ASN A 96 -42.36 9.05 5.79
N VAL A 97 -41.59 8.98 4.71
CA VAL A 97 -40.83 10.08 4.13
C VAL A 97 -41.43 10.46 2.78
N SER A 98 -41.47 11.75 2.50
CA SER A 98 -41.84 12.28 1.19
C SER A 98 -40.71 13.16 0.68
N VAL A 99 -40.40 13.04 -0.60
CA VAL A 99 -39.34 13.84 -1.25
C VAL A 99 -39.90 14.54 -2.47
N PHE A 100 -39.45 15.78 -2.67
CA PHE A 100 -39.89 16.63 -3.78
C PHE A 100 -38.67 17.24 -4.46
N VAL A 101 -38.69 17.30 -5.79
CA VAL A 101 -37.67 17.98 -6.58
C VAL A 101 -38.31 19.24 -7.13
N LEU A 102 -37.89 20.39 -6.61
CA LEU A 102 -38.58 21.67 -6.80
C LEU A 102 -37.67 22.69 -7.51
N ASP A 103 -38.31 23.62 -8.22
CA ASP A 103 -37.67 24.84 -8.73
C ASP A 103 -37.60 25.96 -7.67
N ASP A 104 -37.08 27.13 -8.07
CA ASP A 104 -36.96 28.33 -7.25
C ASP A 104 -38.31 28.93 -6.81
N ARG A 105 -39.42 28.47 -7.39
CA ARG A 105 -40.80 28.86 -7.07
C ARG A 105 -41.53 27.78 -6.26
N LEU A 106 -40.80 26.80 -5.71
CA LEU A 106 -41.35 25.66 -4.98
C LEU A 106 -42.38 24.86 -5.79
N SER A 107 -42.18 24.76 -7.10
CA SER A 107 -43.02 23.96 -8.00
C SER A 107 -42.28 22.69 -8.43
N PRO A 108 -42.96 21.51 -8.47
CA PRO A 108 -42.32 20.27 -8.90
C PRO A 108 -41.79 20.36 -10.33
N VAL A 109 -40.53 19.95 -10.53
CA VAL A 109 -39.91 19.89 -11.87
C VAL A 109 -40.28 18.59 -12.60
N PRO A 110 -40.32 18.57 -13.95
CA PRO A 110 -40.53 17.34 -14.72
C PRO A 110 -39.44 16.28 -14.50
N VAL A 111 -39.76 15.01 -14.80
CA VAL A 111 -38.77 13.91 -14.80
C VAL A 111 -37.59 14.25 -15.73
N GLY A 112 -36.38 13.98 -15.26
CA GLY A 112 -35.12 14.29 -15.97
C GLY A 112 -34.59 15.71 -15.75
N VAL A 113 -35.41 16.64 -15.26
CA VAL A 113 -35.01 18.03 -14.99
C VAL A 113 -34.36 18.12 -13.61
N VAL A 114 -33.27 18.90 -13.52
CA VAL A 114 -32.58 19.15 -12.26
C VAL A 114 -33.35 20.19 -11.44
N GLY A 115 -33.57 19.88 -10.16
CA GLY A 115 -34.13 20.81 -9.18
C GLY A 115 -33.54 20.57 -7.80
N GLU A 116 -33.93 21.40 -6.83
CA GLU A 116 -33.50 21.26 -5.45
C GLU A 116 -34.37 20.23 -4.72
N LEU A 117 -33.75 19.39 -3.90
CA LEU A 117 -34.42 18.36 -3.11
C LEU A 117 -35.02 18.95 -1.83
N TYR A 118 -36.29 18.64 -1.58
CA TYR A 118 -37.00 18.95 -0.35
C TYR A 118 -37.51 17.66 0.27
N ILE A 119 -37.45 17.58 1.60
CA ILE A 119 -37.82 16.39 2.37
C ILE A 119 -38.94 16.76 3.36
N ALA A 120 -39.99 15.93 3.41
CA ALA A 120 -41.05 16.00 4.41
C ALA A 120 -41.24 14.63 5.08
N GLY A 121 -41.98 14.61 6.18
CA GLY A 121 -42.37 13.40 6.89
C GLY A 121 -41.78 13.32 8.28
N VAL A 122 -41.98 12.17 8.92
CA VAL A 122 -41.71 11.99 10.37
C VAL A 122 -40.24 12.09 10.74
N GLY A 123 -39.33 11.92 9.77
CA GLY A 123 -37.89 12.03 9.97
C GLY A 123 -37.35 13.46 9.97
N VAL A 124 -38.17 14.47 9.64
CA VAL A 124 -37.72 15.87 9.61
C VAL A 124 -37.51 16.39 11.03
N ALA A 125 -36.33 16.96 11.28
CA ALA A 125 -35.93 17.50 12.56
C ALA A 125 -36.81 18.69 12.98
N ARG A 126 -36.84 18.97 14.29
CA ARG A 126 -37.58 20.12 14.86
C ARG A 126 -36.95 21.48 14.52
N GLY A 127 -35.71 21.50 14.03
CA GLY A 127 -34.94 22.71 13.77
C GLY A 127 -33.56 22.71 14.42
N TYR A 128 -32.88 23.85 14.34
CA TYR A 128 -31.55 24.05 14.90
C TYR A 128 -31.62 24.68 16.31
N VAL A 129 -30.83 24.14 17.24
CA VAL A 129 -30.81 24.60 18.64
C VAL A 129 -30.40 26.07 18.71
N ASN A 130 -31.23 26.91 19.32
CA ASN A 130 -31.01 28.35 19.50
C ASN A 130 -30.78 29.16 18.21
N GLN A 131 -31.21 28.63 17.05
CA GLN A 131 -31.07 29.31 15.76
C GLN A 131 -32.42 29.38 15.03
N PRO A 132 -33.39 30.18 15.53
CA PRO A 132 -34.73 30.26 14.94
C PRO A 132 -34.73 30.85 13.52
N GLY A 133 -33.82 31.78 13.22
CA GLY A 133 -33.68 32.36 11.88
C GLY A 133 -33.27 31.31 10.84
N LEU A 134 -32.19 30.57 11.11
CA LEU A 134 -31.74 29.49 10.23
C LEU A 134 -32.76 28.35 10.15
N THR A 135 -33.47 28.07 11.24
CA THR A 135 -34.56 27.10 11.26
C THR A 135 -35.69 27.52 10.32
N ALA A 136 -36.15 28.77 10.39
CA ALA A 136 -37.21 29.26 9.50
C ALA A 136 -36.78 29.32 8.02
N GLU A 137 -35.48 29.54 7.76
CA GLU A 137 -34.91 29.54 6.41
C GLU A 137 -34.89 28.13 5.78
N ARG A 138 -34.52 27.11 6.56
CA ARG A 138 -34.32 25.74 6.05
C ARG A 138 -35.53 24.83 6.24
N PHE A 139 -36.41 25.09 7.22
CA PHE A 139 -37.62 24.32 7.49
C PHE A 139 -38.85 25.16 7.10
N VAL A 140 -39.23 25.06 5.82
CA VAL A 140 -40.25 25.92 5.20
C VAL A 140 -41.63 25.25 5.22
N ALA A 141 -42.69 26.03 4.99
CA ALA A 141 -44.05 25.50 4.98
C ALA A 141 -44.27 24.44 3.89
N ASN A 142 -44.90 23.30 4.23
CA ASN A 142 -45.22 22.27 3.27
C ASN A 142 -46.52 22.58 2.51
N ARG A 143 -46.41 23.16 1.30
CA ARG A 143 -47.56 23.44 0.43
C ARG A 143 -48.28 22.20 -0.12
N PHE A 144 -47.67 21.01 0.02
CA PHE A 144 -48.22 19.75 -0.47
C PHE A 144 -49.01 18.99 0.60
N SER A 145 -49.07 19.53 1.83
CA SER A 145 -49.84 18.95 2.92
C SER A 145 -50.81 19.96 3.52
N SER A 146 -51.95 19.46 4.01
CA SER A 146 -52.91 20.22 4.80
C SER A 146 -52.69 20.11 6.32
N SER A 147 -51.77 19.25 6.77
CA SER A 147 -51.47 19.00 8.20
C SER A 147 -50.66 20.10 8.89
N GLY A 148 -50.08 21.03 8.13
CA GLY A 148 -49.19 22.07 8.67
C GLY A 148 -47.74 21.61 8.89
N ASP A 149 -47.37 20.45 8.37
CA ASP A 149 -45.99 19.95 8.43
C ASP A 149 -45.03 20.84 7.63
N VAL A 150 -43.72 20.65 7.84
CA VAL A 150 -42.66 21.42 7.17
C VAL A 150 -41.95 20.61 6.09
N LEU A 151 -41.37 21.31 5.11
CA LEU A 151 -40.37 20.82 4.18
C LEU A 151 -38.99 21.23 4.67
N TYR A 152 -38.06 20.30 4.80
CA TYR A 152 -36.65 20.60 4.92
C TYR A 152 -36.03 20.84 3.55
N ARG A 153 -35.47 22.04 3.35
CA ARG A 153 -34.75 22.48 2.15
C ARG A 153 -33.30 22.03 2.21
N THR A 154 -32.92 21.02 1.42
CA THR A 154 -31.63 20.37 1.57
C THR A 154 -30.45 21.18 1.01
N GLY A 155 -30.68 22.02 0.00
CA GLY A 155 -29.62 22.61 -0.82
C GLY A 155 -28.98 21.65 -1.84
N ASP A 156 -29.43 20.39 -1.89
CA ASP A 156 -28.92 19.39 -2.83
C ASP A 156 -29.70 19.43 -4.15
N LEU A 157 -28.97 19.43 -5.26
CA LEU A 157 -29.51 19.33 -6.61
C LEU A 157 -29.62 17.86 -7.01
N VAL A 158 -30.80 17.47 -7.46
CA VAL A 158 -31.12 16.10 -7.87
C VAL A 158 -32.00 16.10 -9.11
N ARG A 159 -32.20 14.93 -9.69
CA ARG A 159 -33.23 14.70 -10.71
C ARG A 159 -33.84 13.31 -10.58
N TRP A 160 -35.11 13.19 -10.95
CA TRP A 160 -35.74 11.89 -11.18
C TRP A 160 -35.26 11.31 -12.50
N GLY A 161 -34.85 10.04 -12.50
CA GLY A 161 -34.72 9.30 -13.75
C GLY A 161 -36.07 8.80 -14.27
N ALA A 162 -36.08 8.41 -15.54
CA ALA A 162 -37.24 7.76 -16.16
C ALA A 162 -37.60 6.42 -15.48
N ASP A 163 -36.65 5.83 -14.76
CA ASP A 163 -36.81 4.62 -13.95
C ASP A 163 -37.38 4.89 -12.55
N GLY A 164 -37.80 6.13 -12.25
CA GLY A 164 -38.36 6.48 -10.95
C GLY A 164 -37.34 6.49 -9.81
N ARG A 165 -36.04 6.52 -10.10
CA ARG A 165 -34.97 6.60 -9.09
C ARG A 165 -34.32 7.98 -9.08
N LEU A 166 -34.14 8.56 -7.90
CA LEU A 166 -33.44 9.83 -7.72
C LEU A 166 -31.95 9.65 -7.99
N ARG A 167 -31.37 10.63 -8.68
CA ARG A 167 -29.93 10.74 -8.91
C ARG A 167 -29.45 12.07 -8.36
N TYR A 168 -28.42 12.01 -7.52
CA TYR A 168 -27.73 13.19 -7.04
C TYR A 168 -26.95 13.85 -8.17
N VAL A 169 -26.98 15.19 -8.22
CA VAL A 169 -26.30 16.01 -9.24
C VAL A 169 -25.25 16.89 -8.60
N GLY A 170 -25.53 17.49 -7.45
CA GLY A 170 -24.60 18.40 -6.79
C GLY A 170 -25.25 19.25 -5.70
N ARG A 171 -24.69 20.42 -5.44
CA ARG A 171 -25.17 21.41 -4.46
C ARG A 171 -25.58 22.69 -5.16
N ALA A 172 -26.61 23.35 -4.61
CA ALA A 172 -27.02 24.69 -5.01
C ALA A 172 -26.20 25.80 -4.32
N ASP A 173 -25.53 25.49 -3.20
CA ASP A 173 -24.69 26.40 -2.43
C ASP A 173 -23.22 25.90 -2.36
N ASN A 174 -22.38 26.59 -1.58
CA ASN A 174 -20.94 26.30 -1.47
C ASN A 174 -20.61 25.19 -0.47
N GLN A 175 -21.62 24.55 0.12
CA GLN A 175 -21.40 23.45 1.04
C GLN A 175 -20.82 22.25 0.29
N VAL A 176 -19.91 21.53 0.94
CA VAL A 176 -19.24 20.38 0.33
C VAL A 176 -19.28 19.18 1.25
N LYS A 177 -19.37 18.00 0.64
CA LYS A 177 -19.12 16.73 1.30
C LYS A 177 -17.69 16.32 0.95
N ILE A 178 -16.88 16.13 1.98
CA ILE A 178 -15.51 15.65 1.86
C ILE A 178 -15.38 14.46 2.80
N ARG A 179 -15.23 13.26 2.24
CA ARG A 179 -14.97 12.03 3.00
C ARG A 179 -16.08 11.73 4.03
N GLY A 180 -17.32 12.04 3.68
CA GLY A 180 -18.48 11.86 4.56
C GLY A 180 -18.71 12.98 5.57
N PHE A 181 -17.81 13.96 5.67
CA PHE A 181 -18.01 15.15 6.49
C PHE A 181 -18.69 16.25 5.67
N ARG A 182 -19.70 16.86 6.26
CA ARG A 182 -20.39 18.03 5.74
C ARG A 182 -19.63 19.27 6.21
N ILE A 183 -19.01 19.99 5.27
CA ILE A 183 -18.15 21.13 5.58
C ILE A 183 -18.73 22.40 4.96
N GLU A 184 -18.82 23.44 5.79
CA GLU A 184 -19.13 24.80 5.36
C GLU A 184 -17.83 25.54 5.09
N GLN A 185 -17.53 25.85 3.82
CA GLN A 185 -16.30 26.55 3.45
C GLN A 185 -16.16 27.90 4.18
N GLY A 186 -17.28 28.59 4.41
CA GLY A 186 -17.30 29.86 5.14
C GLY A 186 -16.86 29.75 6.60
N GLU A 187 -17.06 28.60 7.26
CA GLU A 187 -16.56 28.35 8.62
C GLU A 187 -15.03 28.25 8.61
N VAL A 188 -14.47 27.55 7.62
CA VAL A 188 -13.02 27.45 7.42
C VAL A 188 -12.42 28.81 7.04
N GLU A 189 -13.07 29.56 6.16
CA GLU A 189 -12.68 30.94 5.81
C GLU A 189 -12.64 31.82 7.07
N ALA A 190 -13.69 31.78 7.90
CA ALA A 190 -13.75 32.57 9.13
C ALA A 190 -12.67 32.19 10.14
N ALA A 191 -12.32 30.91 10.25
CA ALA A 191 -11.25 30.44 11.11
C ALA A 191 -9.87 30.89 10.59
N VAL A 192 -9.59 30.69 9.31
CA VAL A 192 -8.32 31.09 8.68
C VAL A 192 -8.12 32.61 8.72
N ALA A 193 -9.19 33.38 8.52
CA ALA A 193 -9.15 34.86 8.60
C ALA A 193 -8.76 35.39 9.99
N ARG A 194 -8.83 34.58 11.06
CA ARG A 194 -8.41 34.96 12.41
C ARG A 194 -6.90 34.81 12.63
N CYS A 195 -6.17 34.17 11.71
CA CYS A 195 -4.73 34.04 11.78
C CYS A 195 -4.07 35.43 11.59
N PRO A 196 -3.20 35.88 12.51
CA PRO A 196 -2.46 37.13 12.33
C PRO A 196 -1.68 37.16 11.01
N GLY A 197 -1.74 38.28 10.30
CA GLY A 197 -1.07 38.46 9.01
C GLY A 197 -1.92 38.08 7.79
N VAL A 198 -3.03 37.36 7.94
CA VAL A 198 -4.02 37.14 6.87
C VAL A 198 -4.92 38.36 6.71
N SER A 199 -5.00 38.91 5.50
CA SER A 199 -5.85 40.06 5.15
C SER A 199 -7.10 39.68 4.36
N GLN A 200 -7.02 38.66 3.50
CA GLN A 200 -8.16 38.08 2.77
C GLN A 200 -7.98 36.57 2.67
N VAL A 201 -9.10 35.85 2.62
CA VAL A 201 -9.12 34.41 2.42
C VAL A 201 -10.28 33.98 1.54
N ALA A 202 -10.04 32.98 0.70
CA ALA A 202 -11.08 32.18 0.06
C ALA A 202 -10.75 30.70 0.26
N VAL A 203 -11.74 29.89 0.63
CA VAL A 203 -11.58 28.43 0.74
C VAL A 203 -12.46 27.78 -0.32
N ILE A 204 -11.90 26.81 -1.03
CA ILE A 204 -12.64 25.98 -1.97
C ILE A 204 -12.36 24.51 -1.72
N ALA A 205 -13.34 23.66 -1.98
CA ALA A 205 -13.07 22.24 -2.22
C ALA A 205 -12.64 22.07 -3.68
N ARG A 206 -11.41 21.61 -3.88
CA ARG A 206 -10.91 21.19 -5.19
C ARG A 206 -10.98 19.69 -5.33
N GLU A 207 -11.20 19.25 -6.55
CA GLU A 207 -11.14 17.86 -6.98
C GLU A 207 -10.24 17.81 -8.21
N ASP A 208 -8.92 17.81 -8.00
CA ASP A 208 -7.95 17.75 -9.09
C ASP A 208 -7.81 16.29 -9.62
N ARG A 209 -8.23 15.31 -8.82
CA ARG A 209 -8.37 13.88 -9.19
C ARG A 209 -9.78 13.40 -8.87
N PRO A 210 -10.44 12.60 -9.75
CA PRO A 210 -11.78 12.07 -9.48
C PRO A 210 -11.88 11.34 -8.14
N GLY A 211 -12.82 11.75 -7.29
CA GLY A 211 -13.07 11.18 -5.97
C GLY A 211 -12.19 11.73 -4.83
N ASP A 212 -11.16 12.54 -5.13
CA ASP A 212 -10.27 13.13 -4.12
C ASP A 212 -10.53 14.63 -3.95
N LYS A 213 -11.59 14.93 -3.20
CA LYS A 213 -11.91 16.31 -2.79
C LYS A 213 -11.05 16.75 -1.61
N ARG A 214 -10.43 17.92 -1.74
CA ARG A 214 -9.58 18.54 -0.73
C ARG A 214 -9.95 20.00 -0.52
N LEU A 215 -9.88 20.48 0.72
CA LEU A 215 -9.97 21.91 1.00
C LEU A 215 -8.64 22.57 0.67
N VAL A 216 -8.69 23.68 -0.05
CA VAL A 216 -7.54 24.55 -0.33
C VAL A 216 -7.91 25.96 0.09
N ALA A 217 -7.06 26.57 0.92
CA ALA A 217 -7.20 27.95 1.34
C ALA A 217 -6.28 28.84 0.50
N TYR A 218 -6.81 29.95 0.03
CA TYR A 218 -6.09 30.98 -0.72
C TYR A 218 -6.06 32.23 0.11
N THR A 219 -4.88 32.67 0.51
CA THR A 219 -4.71 33.78 1.46
C THR A 219 -3.94 34.92 0.83
N VAL A 220 -4.35 36.14 1.14
CA VAL A 220 -3.58 37.36 0.85
C VAL A 220 -3.10 37.92 2.18
N GLY A 221 -1.81 38.22 2.32
CA GLY A 221 -1.26 38.70 3.58
C GLY A 221 0.26 38.53 3.68
N ASP A 222 0.82 38.97 4.81
CA ASP A 222 2.24 38.83 5.15
C ASP A 222 2.40 37.77 6.25
N VAL A 223 2.13 36.52 5.87
CA VAL A 223 2.22 35.35 6.76
C VAL A 223 2.59 34.11 5.94
N ASP A 224 3.39 33.24 6.54
CA ASP A 224 3.77 31.96 5.94
C ASP A 224 2.55 31.03 5.81
N PRO A 225 2.24 30.48 4.62
CA PRO A 225 1.21 29.46 4.44
C PRO A 225 1.28 28.29 5.44
N ALA A 226 2.48 27.87 5.84
CA ALA A 226 2.66 26.81 6.83
C ALA A 226 2.14 27.22 8.22
N GLU A 227 2.37 28.48 8.62
CA GLU A 227 1.88 29.03 9.88
C GLU A 227 0.34 29.16 9.86
N VAL A 228 -0.24 29.57 8.74
CA VAL A 228 -1.70 29.64 8.57
C VAL A 228 -2.34 28.26 8.73
N ARG A 229 -1.76 27.23 8.10
CA ARG A 229 -2.26 25.86 8.20
C ARG A 229 -2.16 25.33 9.63
N ARG A 230 -1.03 25.59 10.32
CA ARG A 230 -0.85 25.23 11.73
C ARG A 230 -1.90 25.89 12.61
N PHE A 231 -2.12 27.20 12.44
CA PHE A 231 -3.15 27.93 13.19
C PHE A 231 -4.55 27.36 12.94
N ALA A 232 -4.88 27.04 11.68
CA ALA A 232 -6.16 26.42 11.35
C ALA A 232 -6.35 25.08 12.08
N GLY A 233 -5.30 24.26 12.20
CA GLY A 233 -5.31 23.01 12.96
C GLY A 233 -5.49 23.17 14.48
N GLU A 234 -5.18 24.32 15.06
CA GLU A 234 -5.41 24.60 16.48
C GLU A 234 -6.88 24.95 16.78
N VAL A 235 -7.63 25.43 15.78
CA VAL A 235 -8.97 26.01 15.98
C VAL A 235 -10.09 25.28 15.24
N LEU A 236 -9.76 24.47 14.24
CA LEU A 236 -10.70 23.65 13.47
C LEU A 236 -10.50 22.16 13.79
N PRO A 237 -11.57 21.35 13.69
CA PRO A 237 -11.41 19.90 13.61
C PRO A 237 -10.52 19.49 12.42
N ASP A 238 -9.72 18.43 12.58
CA ASP A 238 -8.75 17.96 11.57
C ASP A 238 -9.32 17.85 10.15
N TYR A 239 -10.57 17.40 10.00
CA TYR A 239 -11.21 17.22 8.68
C TYR A 239 -11.60 18.53 8.00
N MET A 240 -11.60 19.67 8.71
CA MET A 240 -11.84 21.02 8.19
C MET A 240 -10.55 21.78 7.90
N VAL A 241 -9.40 21.28 8.34
CA VAL A 241 -8.10 21.92 8.08
C VAL A 241 -7.78 21.85 6.58
N PRO A 242 -7.43 22.97 5.92
CA PRO A 242 -7.03 22.96 4.51
C PRO A 242 -5.84 22.02 4.25
N ALA A 243 -5.95 21.23 3.19
CA ALA A 243 -4.86 20.36 2.74
C ALA A 243 -3.68 21.16 2.18
N ALA A 244 -3.95 22.35 1.61
CA ALA A 244 -2.96 23.31 1.19
C ALA A 244 -3.40 24.74 1.51
N VAL A 245 -2.42 25.61 1.75
CA VAL A 245 -2.59 27.06 1.84
C VAL A 245 -1.72 27.68 0.74
N ILE A 246 -2.31 28.53 -0.09
CA ILE A 246 -1.63 29.21 -1.21
C ILE A 246 -1.66 30.71 -0.95
N ALA A 247 -0.48 31.31 -0.82
CA ALA A 247 -0.34 32.75 -0.77
C ALA A 247 -0.56 33.36 -2.17
N LEU A 248 -1.39 34.39 -2.24
CA LEU A 248 -1.65 35.19 -3.44
C LEU A 248 -1.40 36.67 -3.14
N ASP A 249 -0.97 37.42 -4.16
CA ASP A 249 -0.89 38.88 -4.06
C ASP A 249 -2.29 39.50 -3.95
N THR A 250 -3.26 38.94 -4.68
CA THR A 250 -4.68 39.37 -4.66
C THR A 250 -5.61 38.19 -4.97
N LEU A 251 -6.83 38.21 -4.42
CA LEU A 251 -7.85 37.26 -4.84
C LEU A 251 -8.42 37.64 -6.23
N PRO A 252 -8.54 36.70 -7.17
CA PRO A 252 -9.17 36.97 -8.45
C PRO A 252 -10.66 37.28 -8.25
N LEU A 253 -11.17 38.31 -8.94
CA LEU A 253 -12.56 38.75 -8.85
C LEU A 253 -13.25 38.63 -10.21
N THR A 254 -14.53 38.25 -10.20
CA THR A 254 -15.46 38.33 -11.33
C THR A 254 -15.78 39.79 -11.67
N ALA A 255 -16.37 40.03 -12.84
CA ALA A 255 -16.83 41.37 -13.25
C ALA A 255 -17.81 42.04 -12.26
N ASN A 256 -18.46 41.26 -11.38
CA ASN A 256 -19.37 41.75 -10.34
C ASN A 256 -18.69 41.94 -8.98
N GLY A 257 -17.36 41.86 -8.90
CA GLY A 257 -16.59 42.07 -7.66
C GLY A 257 -16.64 40.93 -6.65
N LYS A 258 -17.16 39.74 -7.03
CA LYS A 258 -17.12 38.52 -6.20
C LYS A 258 -15.88 37.70 -6.53
N VAL A 259 -15.32 36.95 -5.56
CA VAL A 259 -14.18 36.04 -5.80
C VAL A 259 -14.50 35.06 -6.94
N ASP A 260 -13.63 35.06 -7.96
CA ASP A 260 -13.68 34.12 -9.07
C ASP A 260 -12.95 32.82 -8.68
N ARG A 261 -13.71 31.92 -8.06
CA ARG A 261 -13.20 30.62 -7.59
C ARG A 261 -12.65 29.74 -8.72
N ARG A 262 -13.04 29.98 -9.98
CA ARG A 262 -12.55 29.21 -11.14
C ARG A 262 -11.17 29.68 -11.61
N ALA A 263 -10.82 30.92 -11.30
CA ALA A 263 -9.52 31.51 -11.63
C ALA A 263 -8.45 31.24 -10.57
N LEU A 264 -8.77 30.52 -9.48
CA LEU A 264 -7.83 30.20 -8.43
C LEU A 264 -6.82 29.13 -8.89
N PRO A 265 -5.50 29.34 -8.70
CA PRO A 265 -4.46 28.43 -9.18
C PRO A 265 -4.49 27.08 -8.46
N ALA A 266 -4.01 26.02 -9.11
CA ALA A 266 -3.90 24.72 -8.47
C ALA A 266 -2.74 24.71 -7.44
N PRO A 267 -2.90 24.04 -6.27
CA PRO A 267 -1.78 23.74 -5.40
C PRO A 267 -0.78 22.80 -6.10
N GLU A 268 0.51 23.11 -5.98
CA GLU A 268 1.58 22.18 -6.34
C GLU A 268 1.84 21.26 -5.13
N PHE A 269 1.30 20.05 -5.16
CA PHE A 269 1.59 19.02 -4.17
C PHE A 269 2.81 18.22 -4.64
N GLY A 270 3.97 18.42 -4.00
CA GLY A 270 5.17 17.66 -4.29
C GLY A 270 6.44 18.43 -3.95
N GLY A 271 7.31 17.82 -3.14
CA GLY A 271 8.68 18.31 -2.97
C GLY A 271 9.43 18.16 -4.29
N SER A 272 9.79 19.28 -4.93
CA SER A 272 10.65 19.26 -6.14
C SER A 272 12.10 18.86 -5.84
N LYS A 273 12.42 18.58 -4.57
CA LYS A 273 13.66 17.98 -4.08
C LYS A 273 13.33 16.94 -3.02
N LEU A 274 13.98 15.78 -3.10
CA LEU A 274 14.06 14.82 -2.00
C LEU A 274 14.58 15.56 -0.75
N SER A 275 13.85 15.48 0.37
CA SER A 275 14.34 15.99 1.66
C SER A 275 15.61 15.26 2.09
N ARG A 276 15.56 13.92 2.11
CA ARG A 276 16.68 13.03 2.37
C ARG A 276 16.39 11.64 1.79
N ALA A 277 17.41 10.99 1.23
CA ALA A 277 17.27 9.65 0.67
C ALA A 277 17.04 8.60 1.78
N PRO A 278 16.35 7.49 1.48
CA PRO A 278 16.17 6.37 2.40
C PRO A 278 17.50 5.73 2.82
N ARG A 279 17.58 5.33 4.09
CA ARG A 279 18.79 4.77 4.72
C ARG A 279 18.80 3.25 4.67
N ASP A 280 17.65 2.60 4.57
CA ASP A 280 17.55 1.15 4.52
C ASP A 280 16.44 0.69 3.58
N ALA A 281 16.35 -0.63 3.35
CA ALA A 281 15.37 -1.24 2.46
C ALA A 281 13.92 -1.01 2.92
N ARG A 282 13.67 -0.89 4.23
CA ARG A 282 12.34 -0.65 4.78
C ARG A 282 11.92 0.80 4.47
N GLU A 283 12.81 1.76 4.67
CA GLU A 283 12.58 3.16 4.31
C GLU A 283 12.39 3.33 2.81
N GLN A 284 13.17 2.63 1.97
CA GLN A 284 12.99 2.64 0.52
C GLN A 284 11.58 2.17 0.13
N ILE A 285 11.13 1.03 0.66
CA ILE A 285 9.77 0.51 0.40
C ILE A 285 8.71 1.51 0.90
N LEU A 286 8.91 2.11 2.08
CA LEU A 286 7.96 3.10 2.60
C LEU A 286 7.92 4.36 1.71
N CYS A 287 9.05 4.88 1.26
CA CYS A 287 9.13 5.98 0.30
C CYS A 287 8.37 5.67 -1.00
N GLU A 288 8.57 4.48 -1.58
CA GLU A 288 7.86 4.02 -2.78
C GLU A 288 6.35 3.91 -2.55
N LEU A 289 5.93 3.34 -1.42
CA LEU A 289 4.51 3.22 -1.06
C LEU A 289 3.87 4.58 -0.82
N PHE A 290 4.58 5.53 -0.21
CA PHE A 290 4.11 6.90 -0.06
C PHE A 290 3.95 7.56 -1.43
N ALA A 291 4.97 7.49 -2.29
CA ALA A 291 4.95 8.06 -3.63
C ALA A 291 3.79 7.52 -4.46
N GLU A 292 3.57 6.20 -4.43
CA GLU A 292 2.50 5.54 -5.16
C GLU A 292 1.10 5.92 -4.65
N VAL A 293 0.90 5.96 -3.33
CA VAL A 293 -0.41 6.28 -2.74
C VAL A 293 -0.76 7.75 -2.89
N LEU A 294 0.24 8.63 -2.78
CA LEU A 294 0.08 10.07 -2.96
C LEU A 294 0.07 10.46 -4.45
N ASP A 295 0.49 9.54 -5.33
CA ASP A 295 0.72 9.76 -6.76
C ASP A 295 1.60 11.00 -6.98
N VAL A 296 2.79 10.96 -6.38
CA VAL A 296 3.85 11.98 -6.48
C VAL A 296 5.13 11.33 -6.99
N GLY A 297 6.02 12.11 -7.61
CA GLY A 297 7.20 11.55 -8.29
C GLY A 297 8.21 10.88 -7.36
N THR A 298 8.63 11.56 -6.29
CA THR A 298 9.64 11.06 -5.33
C THR A 298 9.29 11.52 -3.92
N VAL A 299 9.56 10.67 -2.92
CA VAL A 299 9.36 10.94 -1.49
C VAL A 299 10.65 10.62 -0.74
N GLY A 300 11.14 11.57 0.04
CA GLY A 300 12.27 11.42 0.95
C GLY A 300 11.85 11.03 2.37
N ILE A 301 12.82 10.66 3.21
CA ILE A 301 12.50 10.10 4.53
C ILE A 301 11.94 11.10 5.54
N ASP A 302 12.18 12.39 5.34
CA ASP A 302 11.67 13.45 6.19
C ASP A 302 10.39 14.09 5.63
N ASP A 303 9.88 13.58 4.50
CA ASP A 303 8.66 14.11 3.91
C ASP A 303 7.43 13.63 4.67
N ASP A 304 6.66 14.57 5.19
CA ASP A 304 5.42 14.31 5.91
C ASP A 304 4.29 13.90 4.94
N PHE A 305 3.67 12.77 5.22
CA PHE A 305 2.56 12.21 4.43
C PHE A 305 1.43 13.23 4.19
N PHE A 306 1.04 14.00 5.20
CA PHE A 306 -0.05 14.97 5.15
C PHE A 306 0.36 16.29 4.50
N GLU A 307 1.63 16.69 4.60
CA GLU A 307 2.17 17.84 3.86
C GLU A 307 2.26 17.58 2.37
N LEU A 308 2.57 16.35 1.97
CA LEU A 308 2.50 15.89 0.57
C LEU A 308 1.06 15.71 0.06
N GLY A 309 0.05 16.11 0.83
CA GLY A 309 -1.36 16.07 0.44
C GLY A 309 -2.08 14.77 0.83
N GLY A 310 -1.45 13.92 1.65
CA GLY A 310 -2.06 12.76 2.25
C GLY A 310 -3.19 13.11 3.22
N HIS A 311 -4.06 12.14 3.47
CA HIS A 311 -5.21 12.28 4.36
C HIS A 311 -5.70 10.93 4.86
N SER A 312 -6.66 10.92 5.79
CA SER A 312 -7.18 9.70 6.44
C SER A 312 -7.50 8.54 5.49
N LEU A 313 -8.17 8.80 4.35
CA LEU A 313 -8.47 7.74 3.37
C LEU A 313 -7.22 7.21 2.64
N LEU A 314 -6.30 8.09 2.22
CA LEU A 314 -5.01 7.67 1.66
C LEU A 314 -4.14 6.99 2.72
N ALA A 315 -4.20 7.42 3.98
CA ALA A 315 -3.53 6.81 5.12
C ALA A 315 -4.02 5.38 5.34
N ILE A 316 -5.33 5.12 5.21
CA ILE A 316 -5.89 3.76 5.28
C ILE A 316 -5.35 2.91 4.12
N ARG A 317 -5.34 3.44 2.89
CA ARG A 317 -4.79 2.75 1.72
C ARG A 317 -3.29 2.44 1.91
N LEU A 318 -2.52 3.43 2.36
CA LEU A 318 -1.10 3.31 2.66
C LEU A 318 -0.84 2.25 3.73
N VAL A 319 -1.52 2.33 4.88
CA VAL A 319 -1.42 1.33 5.96
C VAL A 319 -1.77 -0.07 5.47
N SER A 320 -2.83 -0.22 4.66
CA SER A 320 -3.21 -1.50 4.07
C SER A 320 -2.11 -2.06 3.15
N ARG A 321 -1.47 -1.19 2.37
CA ARG A 321 -0.36 -1.56 1.50
C ARG A 321 0.91 -1.88 2.26
N ILE A 322 1.28 -1.09 3.26
CA ILE A 322 2.41 -1.37 4.16
C ILE A 322 2.23 -2.73 4.81
N ARG A 323 1.04 -3.04 5.36
CA ARG A 323 0.73 -4.38 5.90
C ARG A 323 0.88 -5.47 4.86
N SER A 324 0.41 -5.23 3.65
CA SER A 324 0.43 -6.23 2.56
C SER A 324 1.82 -6.50 2.02
N VAL A 325 2.68 -5.49 1.95
CA VAL A 325 4.02 -5.54 1.37
C VAL A 325 5.08 -5.91 2.42
N LEU A 326 5.04 -5.26 3.59
CA LEU A 326 6.03 -5.46 4.66
C LEU A 326 5.60 -6.48 5.72
N GLY A 327 4.34 -6.93 5.73
CA GLY A 327 3.83 -7.79 6.80
C GLY A 327 3.86 -7.12 8.19
N ALA A 328 4.02 -5.80 8.24
CA ALA A 328 4.19 -5.04 9.47
C ALA A 328 2.84 -4.68 10.09
N GLU A 329 2.74 -4.79 11.41
CA GLU A 329 1.60 -4.29 12.19
C GLU A 329 1.67 -2.77 12.33
N VAL A 330 1.26 -2.07 11.28
CA VAL A 330 1.10 -0.60 11.29
C VAL A 330 -0.36 -0.24 11.44
N THR A 331 -0.69 0.71 12.31
CA THR A 331 -2.05 1.24 12.42
C THR A 331 -2.13 2.64 11.80
N VAL A 332 -3.35 3.09 11.48
CA VAL A 332 -3.57 4.49 11.07
C VAL A 332 -3.10 5.44 12.17
N ALA A 333 -3.34 5.12 13.45
CA ALA A 333 -2.86 5.93 14.57
C ALA A 333 -1.32 6.02 14.61
N THR A 334 -0.61 4.94 14.24
CA THR A 334 0.85 4.95 14.13
C THR A 334 1.34 5.95 13.09
N LEU A 335 0.73 5.96 11.90
CA LEU A 335 1.04 6.90 10.82
C LEU A 335 0.72 8.36 11.21
N PHE A 336 -0.42 8.60 11.88
CA PHE A 336 -0.75 9.95 12.35
C PHE A 336 0.24 10.47 13.39
N GLY A 337 0.79 9.60 14.22
CA GLY A 337 1.78 9.99 15.21
C GLY A 337 3.22 10.09 14.68
N ALA A 338 3.51 9.49 13.52
CA ALA A 338 4.81 9.49 12.83
C ALA A 338 4.57 9.59 11.32
N PRO A 339 4.26 10.80 10.82
CA PRO A 339 3.79 11.01 9.46
C PRO A 339 4.91 11.03 8.42
N ALA A 340 6.16 11.22 8.84
CA ALA A 340 7.32 11.12 7.96
C ALA A 340 7.79 9.65 7.83
N VAL A 341 8.34 9.29 6.67
CA VAL A 341 8.77 7.91 6.40
C VAL A 341 9.80 7.41 7.41
N GLY A 342 10.83 8.19 7.74
CA GLY A 342 11.88 7.78 8.68
C GLY A 342 11.37 7.63 10.11
N GLU A 343 10.42 8.48 10.52
CA GLU A 343 9.75 8.34 11.82
C GLU A 343 8.86 7.10 11.83
N LEU A 344 8.10 6.86 10.76
CA LEU A 344 7.23 5.70 10.65
C LEU A 344 8.05 4.41 10.68
N ALA A 345 9.14 4.35 9.91
CA ALA A 345 10.09 3.23 9.90
C ALA A 345 10.58 2.92 11.32
N SER A 346 11.01 3.93 12.08
CA SER A 346 11.48 3.77 13.46
C SER A 346 10.40 3.22 14.42
N ARG A 347 9.12 3.48 14.15
CA ARG A 347 8.00 2.95 14.97
C ARG A 347 7.61 1.53 14.61
N LEU A 348 7.89 1.10 13.38
CA LEU A 348 7.78 -0.30 12.98
C LEU A 348 8.88 -1.17 13.62
N ASP A 349 9.90 -0.56 14.23
CA ASP A 349 11.04 -1.24 14.89
C ASP A 349 10.78 -1.71 16.33
N SER A 350 9.53 -1.71 16.82
CA SER A 350 9.23 -2.17 18.19
C SER A 350 9.42 -3.68 18.45
N VAL A 351 9.93 -4.43 17.47
CA VAL A 351 10.66 -5.69 17.67
C VAL A 351 11.86 -5.66 16.71
N GLN A 352 13.07 -5.48 17.23
CA GLN A 352 14.30 -5.57 16.41
C GLN A 352 14.85 -7.00 16.47
N PRO A 353 14.83 -7.76 15.36
CA PRO A 353 15.92 -8.69 15.05
C PRO A 353 17.13 -7.85 14.61
N ASP A 354 18.32 -8.19 15.12
CA ASP A 354 19.60 -7.63 14.67
C ASP A 354 19.72 -7.79 13.13
N SER A 355 19.86 -6.70 12.39
CA SER A 355 19.85 -6.69 10.91
C SER A 355 21.07 -7.39 10.29
N LEU A 356 22.12 -7.59 11.09
CA LEU A 356 23.29 -8.41 10.77
C LEU A 356 23.22 -9.81 11.41
N ALA A 357 22.11 -10.15 12.06
CA ALA A 357 21.92 -11.49 12.59
C ALA A 357 22.09 -12.54 11.51
N ALA A 358 22.60 -13.69 11.94
CA ALA A 358 22.82 -14.86 11.11
C ALA A 358 21.55 -15.35 10.39
N MET A 359 20.37 -15.07 10.96
CA MET A 359 19.07 -15.38 10.38
C MET A 359 18.19 -14.13 10.38
N LEU A 360 17.98 -13.57 9.20
CA LEU A 360 17.15 -12.41 8.95
C LEU A 360 15.69 -12.84 8.71
N PRO A 361 14.74 -12.45 9.58
CA PRO A 361 13.33 -12.68 9.30
C PRO A 361 12.84 -11.74 8.19
N LEU A 362 12.55 -12.30 7.01
CA LEU A 362 11.97 -11.56 5.88
C LEU A 362 10.44 -11.59 5.93
N ARG A 363 9.86 -12.72 6.37
CA ARG A 363 8.43 -12.87 6.67
C ARG A 363 8.24 -13.96 7.72
N THR A 364 7.76 -13.61 8.91
CA THR A 364 7.61 -14.57 10.03
C THR A 364 6.23 -15.22 10.10
N VAL A 365 5.24 -14.66 9.41
CA VAL A 365 3.85 -15.11 9.43
C VAL A 365 3.65 -16.25 8.42
N GLY A 366 2.90 -17.28 8.83
CA GLY A 366 2.53 -18.42 8.00
C GLY A 366 2.61 -19.75 8.75
N GLU A 367 1.75 -20.70 8.38
CA GLU A 367 1.68 -22.04 9.00
C GLU A 367 2.34 -23.14 8.14
N ARG A 368 2.72 -22.83 6.89
CA ARG A 368 3.37 -23.80 6.00
C ARG A 368 4.88 -23.87 6.25
N THR A 369 5.53 -24.82 5.59
CA THR A 369 6.98 -25.01 5.66
C THR A 369 7.75 -23.73 5.32
N PRO A 370 8.63 -23.23 6.21
CA PRO A 370 9.47 -22.07 5.94
C PRO A 370 10.41 -22.27 4.74
N LEU A 371 10.65 -21.19 3.99
CA LEU A 371 11.70 -21.10 3.00
C LEU A 371 12.95 -20.46 3.61
N PHE A 372 14.10 -21.12 3.46
CA PHE A 372 15.40 -20.58 3.86
C PHE A 372 16.21 -20.18 2.62
N LEU A 373 16.61 -18.90 2.58
CA LEU A 373 17.32 -18.28 1.47
C LEU A 373 18.76 -18.00 1.87
N VAL A 374 19.73 -18.60 1.18
CA VAL A 374 21.15 -18.46 1.55
C VAL A 374 21.79 -17.28 0.82
N HIS A 375 22.52 -16.43 1.54
CA HIS A 375 23.14 -15.23 0.96
C HIS A 375 24.03 -15.51 -0.28
N PRO A 376 24.14 -14.55 -1.24
CA PRO A 376 25.14 -14.56 -2.31
C PRO A 376 26.55 -14.23 -1.76
N ALA A 377 27.57 -14.13 -2.62
CA ALA A 377 28.95 -13.84 -2.18
C ALA A 377 29.08 -12.60 -1.27
N GLY A 378 28.20 -11.60 -1.43
CA GLY A 378 28.13 -10.42 -0.56
C GLY A 378 27.70 -10.66 0.89
N GLY A 379 27.32 -11.89 1.30
CA GLY A 379 27.08 -12.28 2.70
C GLY A 379 25.76 -11.87 3.32
N LEU A 380 25.00 -11.00 2.67
CA LEU A 380 23.72 -10.48 3.14
C LEU A 380 22.58 -11.04 2.29
N SER A 381 21.45 -11.36 2.94
CA SER A 381 20.27 -11.96 2.28
C SER A 381 19.21 -10.92 1.87
N TRP A 382 19.56 -9.63 1.86
CA TRP A 382 18.64 -8.52 1.63
C TRP A 382 18.07 -8.49 0.21
N CYS A 383 18.85 -8.96 -0.77
CA CYS A 383 18.46 -9.08 -2.17
C CYS A 383 17.17 -9.88 -2.38
N TYR A 384 16.84 -10.80 -1.47
CA TYR A 384 15.66 -11.66 -1.59
C TYR A 384 14.34 -11.02 -1.15
N SER A 385 14.37 -9.83 -0.54
CA SER A 385 13.16 -9.09 -0.16
C SER A 385 12.19 -8.89 -1.34
N ARG A 386 12.74 -8.70 -2.54
CA ARG A 386 11.99 -8.53 -3.79
C ARG A 386 11.23 -9.79 -4.23
N LEU A 387 11.60 -10.98 -3.73
CA LEU A 387 10.89 -12.24 -4.00
C LEU A 387 9.64 -12.43 -3.11
N LEU A 388 9.53 -11.70 -1.99
CA LEU A 388 8.45 -11.89 -1.02
C LEU A 388 7.03 -11.79 -1.61
N PRO A 389 6.71 -10.85 -2.52
CA PRO A 389 5.39 -10.78 -3.15
C PRO A 389 5.03 -12.03 -3.97
N HIS A 390 6.04 -12.79 -4.41
CA HIS A 390 5.88 -13.95 -5.29
C HIS A 390 5.89 -15.29 -4.54
N ILE A 391 6.27 -15.30 -3.27
CA ILE A 391 6.20 -16.49 -2.41
C ILE A 391 4.84 -16.51 -1.72
N PRO A 392 4.04 -17.61 -1.80
CA PRO A 392 2.72 -17.65 -1.19
C PRO A 392 2.74 -17.29 0.30
N LYS A 393 1.80 -16.43 0.72
CA LYS A 393 1.77 -15.81 2.05
C LYS A 393 1.76 -16.80 3.23
N GLY A 394 1.37 -18.04 3.00
CA GLY A 394 1.36 -19.09 4.02
C GLY A 394 2.74 -19.64 4.40
N HIS A 395 3.81 -19.34 3.64
CA HIS A 395 5.17 -19.76 3.94
C HIS A 395 5.94 -18.64 4.67
N PRO A 396 6.43 -18.87 5.89
CA PRO A 396 7.47 -18.04 6.48
C PRO A 396 8.74 -18.02 5.61
N VAL A 397 9.50 -16.93 5.63
CA VAL A 397 10.70 -16.73 4.81
C VAL A 397 11.82 -16.13 5.64
N TYR A 398 12.98 -16.78 5.61
CA TYR A 398 14.17 -16.39 6.36
C TYR A 398 15.39 -16.32 5.46
N GLY A 399 16.14 -15.21 5.55
CA GLY A 399 17.45 -15.07 4.93
C GLY A 399 18.55 -15.55 5.86
N LEU A 400 19.50 -16.32 5.37
CA LEU A 400 20.68 -16.77 6.11
C LEU A 400 21.86 -15.87 5.73
N GLN A 401 22.47 -15.24 6.73
CA GLN A 401 23.54 -14.26 6.57
C GLN A 401 24.84 -14.74 7.19
N SER A 402 25.94 -14.34 6.59
CA SER A 402 27.27 -14.57 7.15
C SER A 402 27.47 -13.68 8.37
N CYS A 403 27.51 -14.29 9.55
CA CYS A 403 27.66 -13.60 10.84
C CYS A 403 29.07 -13.72 11.44
N ARG A 404 29.87 -14.72 11.03
CA ARG A 404 31.21 -14.98 11.59
C ARG A 404 32.19 -13.82 11.44
N TYR A 405 31.95 -12.94 10.48
CA TYR A 405 32.75 -11.73 10.26
C TYR A 405 32.39 -10.57 11.20
N PHE A 406 31.28 -10.70 11.92
CA PHE A 406 30.73 -9.68 12.82
C PHE A 406 30.70 -10.13 14.29
N ASP A 407 30.73 -11.44 14.56
CA ASP A 407 30.63 -12.01 15.91
C ASP A 407 31.97 -12.48 16.52
N GLY A 408 33.10 -12.33 15.79
CA GLY A 408 34.44 -12.64 16.28
C GLY A 408 34.86 -14.11 16.19
N ARG A 409 34.03 -15.00 15.61
CA ARG A 409 34.41 -16.39 15.33
C ARG A 409 35.46 -16.50 14.22
N SER A 410 36.15 -17.64 14.16
CA SER A 410 37.11 -17.92 13.09
C SER A 410 36.42 -18.04 11.73
N ARG A 411 37.10 -17.57 10.68
CA ARG A 411 36.60 -17.66 9.30
C ARG A 411 36.34 -19.13 8.92
N PRO A 412 35.29 -19.42 8.14
CA PRO A 412 35.00 -20.77 7.70
C PRO A 412 36.08 -21.29 6.74
N GLU A 413 36.46 -22.56 6.86
CA GLU A 413 37.50 -23.17 6.02
C GLU A 413 36.93 -23.85 4.77
N SER A 414 35.61 -24.03 4.70
CA SER A 414 34.92 -24.66 3.56
C SER A 414 33.46 -24.22 3.44
N LEU A 415 32.84 -24.38 2.25
CA LEU A 415 31.40 -24.20 2.10
C LEU A 415 30.58 -25.22 2.93
N GLY A 416 31.15 -26.39 3.19
CA GLY A 416 30.55 -27.39 4.09
C GLY A 416 30.42 -26.89 5.53
N GLU A 417 31.38 -26.11 6.02
CA GLU A 417 31.31 -25.50 7.35
C GLU A 417 30.24 -24.39 7.40
N ILE A 418 30.13 -23.58 6.35
CA ILE A 418 29.05 -22.58 6.21
C ILE A 418 27.69 -23.26 6.23
N ALA A 419 27.52 -24.35 5.47
CA ALA A 419 26.29 -25.12 5.46
C ALA A 419 25.94 -25.69 6.85
N GLN A 420 26.92 -26.19 7.61
CA GLN A 420 26.71 -26.69 8.97
C GLN A 420 26.26 -25.59 9.94
N ASP A 421 26.87 -24.40 9.87
CA ASP A 421 26.48 -23.26 10.71
C ASP A 421 25.03 -22.83 10.46
N TYR A 422 24.62 -22.81 9.20
CA TYR A 422 23.25 -22.46 8.84
C TYR A 422 22.27 -23.55 9.24
N LEU A 423 22.61 -24.82 9.03
CA LEU A 423 21.77 -25.93 9.47
C LEU A 423 21.61 -25.99 10.99
N ALA A 424 22.61 -25.60 11.78
CA ALA A 424 22.47 -25.52 13.23
C ALA A 424 21.34 -24.56 13.64
N GLN A 425 21.25 -23.40 12.98
CA GLN A 425 20.21 -22.39 13.25
C GLN A 425 18.85 -22.80 12.67
N VAL A 426 18.84 -23.28 11.42
CA VAL A 426 17.63 -23.77 10.76
C VAL A 426 16.97 -24.87 11.58
N ARG A 427 17.77 -25.79 12.15
CA ARG A 427 17.26 -26.92 12.95
C ARG A 427 16.83 -26.54 14.36
N GLU A 428 17.34 -25.44 14.91
CA GLU A 428 16.80 -24.86 16.14
C GLU A 428 15.37 -24.35 15.92
N MET A 429 15.12 -23.73 14.77
CA MET A 429 13.80 -23.23 14.38
C MET A 429 12.85 -24.34 13.91
N GLN A 430 13.38 -25.28 13.13
CA GLN A 430 12.64 -26.38 12.54
C GLN A 430 13.43 -27.68 12.72
N PRO A 431 13.17 -28.46 13.78
CA PRO A 431 13.98 -29.64 14.08
C PRO A 431 13.92 -30.77 13.04
N ASN A 432 12.81 -30.87 12.30
CA ASN A 432 12.55 -31.94 11.33
C ASN A 432 12.03 -31.35 10.00
N GLY A 433 12.25 -32.08 8.91
CA GLY A 433 11.76 -31.74 7.58
C GLY A 433 10.23 -31.79 7.44
N PRO A 434 9.69 -31.38 6.28
CA PRO A 434 10.44 -31.08 5.04
C PRO A 434 11.14 -29.71 5.07
N TYR A 435 12.31 -29.57 4.43
CA TYR A 435 13.05 -28.30 4.34
C TYR A 435 12.99 -27.72 2.92
N LEU A 436 12.64 -26.44 2.79
CA LEU A 436 12.68 -25.70 1.52
C LEU A 436 13.89 -24.78 1.52
N LEU A 437 14.79 -25.00 0.56
CA LEU A 437 16.07 -24.28 0.45
C LEU A 437 16.19 -23.58 -0.89
N ALA A 438 16.71 -22.36 -0.88
CA ALA A 438 16.99 -21.62 -2.09
C ALA A 438 18.21 -20.69 -1.95
N GLY A 439 18.83 -20.33 -3.06
CA GLY A 439 19.94 -19.39 -3.04
C GLY A 439 20.39 -18.92 -4.42
N TRP A 440 20.91 -17.71 -4.48
CA TRP A 440 21.46 -17.04 -5.65
C TRP A 440 22.99 -17.08 -5.62
N SER A 441 23.60 -17.35 -6.77
CA SER A 441 25.07 -17.38 -6.91
C SER A 441 25.70 -18.38 -5.91
N LEU A 442 26.71 -17.95 -5.13
CA LEU A 442 27.27 -18.73 -4.00
C LEU A 442 26.19 -19.39 -3.13
N GLY A 443 25.12 -18.65 -2.82
CA GLY A 443 24.05 -19.11 -1.94
C GLY A 443 23.36 -20.37 -2.47
N GLY A 444 23.24 -20.51 -3.79
CA GLY A 444 22.69 -21.72 -4.40
C GLY A 444 23.57 -22.95 -4.17
N VAL A 445 24.89 -22.80 -4.31
CA VAL A 445 25.85 -23.89 -4.05
C VAL A 445 25.82 -24.30 -2.57
N VAL A 446 25.76 -23.32 -1.66
CA VAL A 446 25.62 -23.59 -0.22
C VAL A 446 24.27 -24.23 0.11
N ALA A 447 23.17 -23.80 -0.51
CA ALA A 447 21.85 -24.40 -0.33
C ALA A 447 21.82 -25.87 -0.80
N GLN A 448 22.50 -26.19 -1.90
CA GLN A 448 22.69 -27.58 -2.32
C GLN A 448 23.48 -28.37 -1.29
N GLU A 449 24.58 -27.82 -0.76
CA GLU A 449 25.37 -28.50 0.28
C GLU A 449 24.59 -28.73 1.57
N MET A 450 23.76 -27.77 1.98
CA MET A 450 22.81 -27.93 3.08
C MET A 450 21.84 -29.09 2.81
N ALA A 451 21.30 -29.18 1.59
CA ALA A 451 20.40 -30.24 1.19
C ALA A 451 21.06 -31.63 1.25
N VAL A 452 22.31 -31.76 0.80
CA VAL A 452 23.09 -33.01 0.88
C VAL A 452 23.32 -33.43 2.33
N VAL A 453 23.64 -32.48 3.21
CA VAL A 453 23.81 -32.77 4.65
C VAL A 453 22.48 -33.22 5.27
N LEU A 454 21.37 -32.54 4.98
CA LEU A 454 20.03 -32.91 5.46
C LEU A 454 19.62 -34.32 4.99
N GLU A 455 19.81 -34.66 3.71
CA GLU A 455 19.55 -36.01 3.20
C GLU A 455 20.39 -37.07 3.92
N SER A 456 21.66 -36.80 4.21
CA SER A 456 22.52 -37.73 4.95
C SER A 456 22.06 -37.97 6.39
N LEU A 457 21.28 -37.04 6.94
CA LEU A 457 20.64 -37.15 8.25
C LEU A 457 19.25 -37.80 8.18
N GLY A 458 18.76 -38.16 6.99
CA GLY A 458 17.45 -38.76 6.76
C GLY A 458 16.30 -37.76 6.71
N GLU A 459 16.58 -36.46 6.56
CA GLU A 459 15.58 -35.41 6.46
C GLU A 459 15.06 -35.25 5.03
N GLU A 460 13.80 -34.85 4.87
CA GLU A 460 13.18 -34.61 3.57
C GLU A 460 13.51 -33.20 3.03
N VAL A 461 14.04 -33.13 1.81
CA VAL A 461 14.25 -31.88 1.05
C VAL A 461 13.56 -32.03 -0.31
N PRO A 462 12.30 -31.61 -0.45
CA PRO A 462 11.51 -31.91 -1.66
C PRO A 462 12.04 -31.19 -2.90
N VAL A 463 12.61 -29.99 -2.73
CA VAL A 463 13.20 -29.19 -3.82
C VAL A 463 14.25 -28.21 -3.31
N VAL A 464 15.28 -27.98 -4.11
CA VAL A 464 16.24 -26.86 -3.95
C VAL A 464 16.12 -25.92 -5.16
N ILE A 465 15.94 -24.63 -4.90
CA ILE A 465 15.80 -23.60 -5.95
C ILE A 465 17.10 -22.80 -6.08
N LEU A 466 17.68 -22.79 -7.26
CA LEU A 466 18.97 -22.19 -7.55
C LEU A 466 18.80 -21.04 -8.53
N PHE A 467 19.20 -19.84 -8.13
CA PHE A 467 19.23 -18.67 -9.01
C PHE A 467 20.67 -18.49 -9.52
N ASP A 468 20.88 -18.71 -10.83
CA ASP A 468 22.15 -18.67 -11.57
C ASP A 468 23.36 -19.16 -10.75
N ALA A 469 23.20 -20.36 -10.19
CA ALA A 469 24.16 -21.03 -9.36
C ALA A 469 24.49 -22.40 -9.98
N PRO A 470 25.41 -22.44 -10.96
CA PRO A 470 25.87 -23.72 -11.53
C PRO A 470 26.58 -24.56 -10.45
N PRO A 471 26.61 -25.90 -10.61
CA PRO A 471 27.45 -26.75 -9.78
C PRO A 471 28.90 -26.28 -9.79
N ALA A 472 29.49 -26.14 -8.60
CA ALA A 472 30.92 -25.91 -8.45
C ALA A 472 31.71 -27.17 -8.86
N GLU A 473 32.63 -27.02 -9.81
CA GLU A 473 33.63 -28.01 -10.22
C GLU A 473 35.03 -27.58 -9.79
N ARG A 474 35.84 -28.53 -9.34
CA ARG A 474 37.20 -28.25 -8.88
C ARG A 474 38.14 -27.96 -10.07
N GLY A 475 38.43 -26.69 -10.33
CA GLY A 475 39.30 -26.24 -11.43
C GLY A 475 40.61 -25.58 -10.96
N ASN A 476 41.73 -25.85 -11.67
CA ASN A 476 43.13 -25.57 -11.31
C ASN A 476 43.40 -24.27 -10.54
N VAL A 477 43.68 -24.43 -9.24
CA VAL A 477 44.11 -23.37 -8.34
C VAL A 477 45.61 -23.12 -8.51
N GLU A 478 45.99 -22.17 -9.36
CA GLU A 478 47.32 -21.52 -9.29
C GLU A 478 47.26 -20.04 -8.87
N THR A 479 46.07 -19.47 -8.62
CA THR A 479 45.93 -18.05 -8.23
C THR A 479 44.94 -17.81 -7.08
N ALA A 480 44.84 -18.71 -6.10
CA ALA A 480 43.99 -18.46 -4.91
C ALA A 480 44.50 -17.35 -3.97
N ASN A 481 45.74 -16.86 -4.16
CA ASN A 481 46.30 -15.80 -3.33
C ASN A 481 46.04 -14.38 -3.87
N ASP A 482 45.71 -14.22 -5.15
CA ASP A 482 45.44 -12.92 -5.76
C ASP A 482 44.19 -13.02 -6.66
N LEU A 483 43.01 -12.70 -6.10
CA LEU A 483 41.84 -12.38 -6.94
C LEU A 483 42.19 -11.11 -7.72
N PRO A 484 42.05 -11.07 -9.05
CA PRO A 484 42.41 -9.88 -9.80
C PRO A 484 41.50 -8.70 -9.41
N GLU A 485 42.04 -7.48 -9.44
CA GLU A 485 41.37 -6.25 -8.93
C GLU A 485 39.99 -6.01 -9.57
N ASP A 486 39.80 -6.47 -10.80
CA ASP A 486 38.53 -6.42 -11.52
C ASP A 486 37.43 -7.23 -10.83
N VAL A 487 37.73 -8.45 -10.37
CA VAL A 487 36.79 -9.30 -9.62
C VAL A 487 36.41 -8.68 -8.28
N LEU A 488 37.38 -8.10 -7.56
CA LEU A 488 37.10 -7.38 -6.31
C LEU A 488 36.23 -6.13 -6.56
N SER A 489 36.49 -5.41 -7.65
CA SER A 489 35.71 -4.23 -8.02
C SER A 489 34.26 -4.57 -8.40
N LEU A 490 34.04 -5.70 -9.07
CA LEU A 490 32.71 -6.21 -9.41
C LEU A 490 31.95 -6.67 -8.16
N ILE A 491 32.63 -7.28 -7.20
CA ILE A 491 32.06 -7.65 -5.91
C ILE A 491 31.66 -6.39 -5.14
N GLU A 492 32.51 -5.37 -5.09
CA GLU A 492 32.18 -4.09 -4.44
C GLU A 492 31.02 -3.36 -5.13
N GLN A 493 30.97 -3.38 -6.46
CA GLN A 493 29.85 -2.82 -7.23
C GLN A 493 28.56 -3.62 -7.00
N SER A 494 28.64 -4.95 -6.88
CA SER A 494 27.48 -5.79 -6.58
C SER A 494 26.97 -5.57 -5.14
N ILE A 495 27.89 -5.37 -4.19
CA ILE A 495 27.57 -5.03 -2.79
C ILE A 495 26.92 -3.64 -2.71
N ARG A 496 27.43 -2.65 -3.44
CA ARG A 496 26.93 -1.25 -3.43
C ARG A 496 25.79 -0.97 -4.42
N GLY A 497 25.52 -1.87 -5.36
CA GLY A 497 24.49 -1.71 -6.39
C GLY A 497 23.09 -2.12 -5.93
N ASP A 498 22.10 -1.91 -6.80
CA ASP A 498 20.67 -2.20 -6.55
C ASP A 498 20.37 -3.63 -6.07
N ALA A 499 21.22 -4.60 -6.46
CA ALA A 499 21.11 -6.00 -6.07
C ALA A 499 21.69 -6.29 -4.67
N GLY A 500 22.68 -5.51 -4.21
CA GLY A 500 23.34 -5.67 -2.90
C GLY A 500 22.53 -5.07 -1.74
N GLY A 501 21.71 -4.07 -2.02
CA GLY A 501 20.78 -3.46 -1.05
C GLY A 501 21.46 -2.73 0.11
N MET A 502 22.71 -2.28 -0.07
CA MET A 502 23.54 -1.72 1.00
C MET A 502 23.29 -0.21 1.22
N PRO A 503 23.08 0.26 2.47
CA PRO A 503 22.98 1.68 2.82
C PRO A 503 24.22 2.52 2.48
N ASP A 504 24.02 3.77 2.04
CA ASP A 504 25.09 4.74 1.79
C ASP A 504 25.79 5.24 3.07
N ASP A 505 25.20 5.03 4.26
CA ASP A 505 25.74 5.47 5.56
C ASP A 505 26.39 4.34 6.40
N MET A 506 26.59 3.17 5.79
CA MET A 506 27.34 2.07 6.40
C MET A 506 28.79 2.47 6.71
N SER A 507 29.26 2.12 7.91
CA SER A 507 30.64 2.44 8.29
C SER A 507 31.65 1.82 7.31
N GLU A 508 32.72 2.56 6.98
CA GLU A 508 33.79 2.05 6.11
C GLU A 508 34.38 0.72 6.62
N ASP A 509 34.39 0.50 7.95
CA ASP A 509 34.80 -0.76 8.58
C ASP A 509 33.85 -1.93 8.23
N THR A 510 32.53 -1.69 8.26
CA THR A 510 31.54 -2.70 7.87
C THR A 510 31.68 -3.05 6.38
N VAL A 511 31.88 -2.05 5.52
CA VAL A 511 32.10 -2.25 4.09
C VAL A 511 33.36 -3.09 3.85
N ALA A 512 34.47 -2.75 4.52
CA ALA A 512 35.72 -3.50 4.41
C ALA A 512 35.57 -4.96 4.87
N LYS A 513 34.82 -5.20 5.96
CA LYS A 513 34.50 -6.57 6.43
C LYS A 513 33.68 -7.36 5.41
N LEU A 514 32.66 -6.74 4.81
CA LEU A 514 31.85 -7.36 3.77
C LEU A 514 32.67 -7.69 2.51
N SER A 515 33.50 -6.76 2.03
CA SER A 515 34.40 -7.01 0.89
C SER A 515 35.38 -8.15 1.18
N ALA A 516 36.01 -8.17 2.37
CA ALA A 516 36.94 -9.23 2.76
C ALA A 516 36.27 -10.60 2.88
N MET A 517 35.03 -10.64 3.38
CA MET A 517 34.19 -11.83 3.43
C MET A 517 33.82 -12.30 2.02
N ALA A 518 33.38 -11.40 1.15
CA ALA A 518 32.98 -11.78 -0.21
C ALA A 518 34.15 -12.37 -1.00
N GLY A 519 35.33 -11.76 -0.93
CA GLY A 519 36.54 -12.34 -1.51
C GLY A 519 36.90 -13.70 -0.91
N HIS A 520 36.62 -13.93 0.37
CA HIS A 520 36.83 -15.25 0.98
C HIS A 520 35.83 -16.30 0.51
N CYS A 521 34.54 -15.96 0.44
CA CYS A 521 33.51 -16.84 -0.06
C CYS A 521 33.76 -17.28 -1.50
N VAL A 522 34.25 -16.37 -2.35
CA VAL A 522 34.65 -16.70 -3.73
C VAL A 522 35.82 -17.69 -3.75
N ARG A 523 36.84 -17.53 -2.88
CA ARG A 523 37.92 -18.51 -2.75
C ARG A 523 37.42 -19.89 -2.33
N LEU A 524 36.49 -19.94 -1.36
CA LEU A 524 35.90 -21.20 -0.93
C LEU A 524 35.13 -21.86 -2.08
N LEU A 525 34.35 -21.08 -2.85
CA LEU A 525 33.63 -21.57 -4.02
C LEU A 525 34.56 -22.19 -5.07
N CYS A 526 35.68 -21.54 -5.40
CA CYS A 526 36.66 -22.08 -6.35
C CYS A 526 37.34 -23.38 -5.87
N SER A 527 37.41 -23.60 -4.56
CA SER A 527 37.99 -24.81 -3.96
C SER A 527 36.98 -25.93 -3.72
N HIS A 528 35.68 -25.65 -3.92
CA HIS A 528 34.58 -26.55 -3.61
C HIS A 528 34.23 -27.46 -4.79
N GLU A 529 33.76 -28.66 -4.48
CA GLU A 529 33.23 -29.61 -5.46
C GLU A 529 31.84 -30.03 -5.01
N SER A 530 30.84 -29.77 -5.86
CA SER A 530 29.43 -30.01 -5.50
C SER A 530 29.17 -31.50 -5.32
N ARG A 531 28.50 -31.85 -4.22
CA ARG A 531 28.14 -33.24 -3.93
C ARG A 531 26.82 -33.67 -4.56
N LYS A 532 26.64 -34.99 -4.69
CA LYS A 532 25.41 -35.59 -5.21
C LYS A 532 24.25 -35.38 -4.24
N PHE A 533 23.14 -34.90 -4.77
CA PHE A 533 21.87 -34.71 -4.09
C PHE A 533 20.81 -35.67 -4.67
N GLY A 534 20.04 -36.31 -3.81
CA GLY A 534 18.99 -37.26 -4.18
C GLY A 534 17.70 -36.58 -4.68
N GLY A 535 17.40 -35.38 -4.19
CA GLY A 535 16.16 -34.66 -4.48
C GLY A 535 16.11 -33.90 -5.81
N LYS A 536 15.06 -33.09 -5.96
CA LYS A 536 14.77 -32.28 -7.14
C LYS A 536 15.51 -30.94 -7.10
N VAL A 537 16.07 -30.51 -8.22
CA VAL A 537 16.67 -29.17 -8.38
C VAL A 537 15.89 -28.36 -9.40
N VAL A 538 15.62 -27.09 -9.08
CA VAL A 538 15.11 -26.09 -10.03
C VAL A 538 16.21 -25.05 -10.24
N SER A 539 16.77 -25.01 -11.45
CA SER A 539 17.82 -24.07 -11.86
C SER A 539 17.19 -22.93 -12.67
N ILE A 540 17.37 -21.68 -12.25
CA ILE A 540 16.89 -20.50 -12.96
C ILE A 540 18.11 -19.68 -13.36
N GLU A 541 18.46 -19.66 -14.64
CA GLU A 541 19.76 -19.18 -15.13
C GLU A 541 19.64 -17.88 -15.94
N ALA A 542 20.68 -17.05 -15.86
CA ALA A 542 20.77 -15.76 -16.54
C ALA A 542 21.26 -15.92 -17.99
N ALA A 543 20.42 -15.57 -18.97
CA ALA A 543 20.66 -15.79 -20.39
C ALA A 543 21.65 -14.80 -21.04
N GLY A 544 21.85 -13.61 -20.44
CA GLY A 544 22.74 -12.56 -20.96
C GLY A 544 24.23 -12.81 -20.71
N SER A 545 24.57 -13.74 -19.82
CA SER A 545 25.96 -14.14 -19.57
C SER A 545 26.54 -14.82 -20.83
N GLN A 546 27.80 -14.50 -21.18
CA GLN A 546 28.46 -14.89 -22.45
C GLN A 546 28.59 -16.41 -22.74
N ASP A 547 27.95 -17.29 -21.96
CA ASP A 547 27.98 -18.74 -22.13
C ASP A 547 26.61 -19.43 -21.96
N ALA A 548 25.48 -18.71 -21.99
CA ALA A 548 24.15 -19.29 -21.80
C ALA A 548 23.83 -20.45 -22.78
N ALA A 549 24.42 -20.46 -23.97
CA ALA A 549 24.27 -21.53 -24.96
C ALA A 549 25.02 -22.84 -24.62
N ASN A 550 26.04 -22.81 -23.74
CA ASN A 550 26.79 -24.01 -23.29
C ASN A 550 26.28 -24.58 -21.97
N ARG A 551 25.37 -23.88 -21.27
CA ARG A 551 24.97 -24.18 -19.89
C ARG A 551 24.00 -25.35 -19.71
N SER A 552 23.37 -25.81 -20.79
CA SER A 552 22.61 -27.07 -20.83
C SER A 552 23.46 -28.32 -20.49
N ARG A 553 24.78 -28.18 -20.30
CA ARG A 553 25.73 -29.20 -19.83
C ARG A 553 26.17 -29.03 -18.36
N LEU A 554 25.69 -28.03 -17.62
CA LEU A 554 26.20 -27.63 -16.30
C LEU A 554 25.96 -28.63 -15.16
N TRP A 555 24.96 -29.50 -15.28
CA TRP A 555 24.68 -30.52 -14.27
C TRP A 555 25.21 -31.87 -14.76
N PRO A 556 26.37 -32.36 -14.27
CA PRO A 556 26.84 -33.69 -14.60
C PRO A 556 25.77 -34.74 -14.30
N ALA A 557 25.69 -35.76 -15.16
CA ALA A 557 24.72 -36.84 -14.99
C ALA A 557 24.83 -37.47 -13.59
N GLY A 558 23.74 -37.42 -12.83
CA GLY A 558 23.65 -38.01 -11.49
C GLY A 558 24.06 -37.11 -10.33
N LEU A 559 24.29 -35.80 -10.54
CA LEU A 559 24.48 -34.84 -9.45
C LEU A 559 23.16 -34.50 -8.73
N ALA A 560 22.03 -34.52 -9.42
CA ALA A 560 20.68 -34.41 -8.85
C ALA A 560 19.82 -35.60 -9.32
N GLN A 561 19.61 -36.60 -8.44
CA GLN A 561 18.96 -37.86 -8.83
C GLN A 561 17.44 -37.69 -9.06
N GLY A 562 16.79 -36.77 -8.36
CA GLY A 562 15.39 -36.38 -8.57
C GLY A 562 15.16 -35.56 -9.85
N GLY A 563 16.23 -35.24 -10.58
CA GLY A 563 16.22 -34.51 -11.83
C GLY A 563 16.36 -33.00 -11.66
N VAL A 564 16.77 -32.34 -12.74
CA VAL A 564 16.95 -30.89 -12.81
C VAL A 564 15.91 -30.29 -13.75
N GLU A 565 15.27 -29.20 -13.34
CA GLU A 565 14.38 -28.40 -14.16
C GLU A 565 15.01 -27.02 -14.36
N THR A 566 15.27 -26.64 -15.62
CA THR A 566 16.02 -25.41 -15.94
C THR A 566 15.13 -24.38 -16.62
N TYR A 567 15.22 -23.13 -16.17
CA TYR A 567 14.57 -21.96 -16.74
C TYR A 567 15.62 -20.92 -17.12
N LEU A 568 15.38 -20.17 -18.20
CA LEU A 568 16.25 -19.07 -18.65
C LEU A 568 15.53 -17.74 -18.47
N ILE A 569 16.22 -16.77 -17.89
CA ILE A 569 15.75 -15.39 -17.71
C ILE A 569 16.66 -14.44 -18.49
N ASP A 570 16.07 -13.58 -19.31
CA ASP A 570 16.80 -12.60 -20.12
C ASP A 570 17.34 -11.46 -19.25
N CYS A 571 18.50 -11.70 -18.63
CA CYS A 571 19.21 -10.77 -17.75
C CYS A 571 20.68 -11.19 -17.60
N MET A 572 21.51 -10.30 -17.05
CA MET A 572 22.86 -10.63 -16.56
C MET A 572 22.82 -11.27 -15.16
N HIS A 573 23.93 -11.88 -14.73
CA HIS A 573 24.03 -12.56 -13.42
C HIS A 573 23.70 -11.61 -12.26
N GLU A 574 24.28 -10.43 -12.30
CA GLU A 574 24.14 -9.34 -11.32
C GLU A 574 22.73 -8.72 -11.30
N GLU A 575 21.95 -8.91 -12.36
CA GLU A 575 20.60 -8.35 -12.50
C GLU A 575 19.50 -9.29 -12.01
N MET A 576 19.81 -10.56 -11.73
CA MET A 576 18.79 -11.57 -11.42
C MET A 576 17.82 -11.16 -10.32
N MET A 577 18.32 -10.49 -9.28
CA MET A 577 17.51 -10.06 -8.13
C MET A 577 16.98 -8.62 -8.28
N ASN A 578 17.12 -7.99 -9.45
CA ASN A 578 16.56 -6.66 -9.73
C ASN A 578 15.05 -6.71 -10.02
N ALA A 579 14.39 -5.55 -10.02
CA ALA A 579 12.93 -5.44 -10.08
C ALA A 579 12.32 -6.14 -11.31
N GLU A 580 12.92 -5.98 -12.48
CA GLU A 580 12.37 -6.53 -13.73
C GLU A 580 12.57 -8.05 -13.87
N PRO A 581 13.77 -8.63 -13.71
CA PRO A 581 13.95 -10.09 -13.77
C PRO A 581 13.17 -10.86 -12.70
N VAL A 582 13.04 -10.29 -11.49
CA VAL A 582 12.30 -10.89 -10.38
C VAL A 582 10.83 -11.14 -10.70
N LEU A 583 10.19 -10.34 -11.58
CA LEU A 583 8.80 -10.59 -11.99
C LEU A 583 8.65 -11.92 -12.74
N SER A 584 9.64 -12.28 -13.54
CA SER A 584 9.67 -13.55 -14.28
C SER A 584 10.07 -14.71 -13.38
N ILE A 585 11.11 -14.51 -12.55
CA ILE A 585 11.55 -15.49 -11.54
C ILE A 585 10.42 -15.80 -10.56
N GLY A 586 9.68 -14.78 -10.12
CA GLY A 586 8.59 -14.90 -9.17
C GLY A 586 7.45 -15.80 -9.66
N LYS A 587 7.15 -15.79 -10.97
CA LYS A 587 6.16 -16.72 -11.56
C LYS A 587 6.61 -18.18 -11.46
N ILE A 588 7.88 -18.43 -11.73
CA ILE A 588 8.49 -19.77 -11.62
C ILE A 588 8.48 -20.22 -10.16
N VAL A 589 8.93 -19.36 -9.24
CA VAL A 589 8.93 -19.65 -7.80
C VAL A 589 7.51 -19.97 -7.32
N SER A 590 6.52 -19.17 -7.68
CA SER A 590 5.12 -19.44 -7.33
C SER A 590 4.62 -20.80 -7.84
N ASP A 591 5.02 -21.20 -9.06
CA ASP A 591 4.68 -22.51 -9.61
C ASP A 591 5.36 -23.66 -8.85
N VAL A 592 6.65 -23.51 -8.50
CA VAL A 592 7.38 -24.47 -7.67
C VAL A 592 6.68 -24.65 -6.31
N PHE A 593 6.26 -23.57 -5.66
CA PHE A 593 5.51 -23.66 -4.39
C PHE A 593 4.15 -24.35 -4.54
N SER A 594 3.49 -24.24 -5.70
CA SER A 594 2.25 -24.98 -5.95
C SER A 594 2.46 -26.50 -6.03
N ARG A 595 3.65 -26.92 -6.46
CA ARG A 595 4.03 -28.33 -6.64
C ARG A 595 4.67 -28.95 -5.40
N TYR A 596 5.47 -28.19 -4.66
CA TYR A 596 6.32 -28.68 -3.57
C TYR A 596 6.09 -28.00 -2.21
N GLY A 597 5.23 -26.97 -2.15
CA GLY A 597 4.90 -26.25 -0.91
C GLY A 597 3.82 -26.96 -0.09
N SER A 598 4.17 -28.08 0.55
CA SER A 598 3.28 -28.84 1.44
C SER A 598 2.97 -28.10 2.75
N ALA A 599 1.94 -28.58 3.47
CA ALA A 599 1.67 -28.20 4.85
C ALA A 599 2.70 -28.84 5.79
N ARG A 600 2.96 -28.16 6.91
CA ARG A 600 4.03 -28.45 7.87
C ARG A 600 3.77 -29.69 8.71
#